data_AF-A0A3P3XTW4-F1
#
_entry.id   AF-A0A3P3XTW4-F1
#
_cell.length_a   1.000
_cell.length_b   1.000
_cell.length_c   1.000
_cell.angle_alpha   90.00
_cell.angle_beta   90.00
_cell.angle_gamma   90.00
#
_symmetry.space_group_name_H-M   'P 1'
#
loop_
_entity.id
_entity.type
_entity.pdbx_description
1 polymer ?
#
loop_
_entity_poly.entity_id
_entity_poly.type
_entity_poly.pdbx_seq_one_letter_code
_entity_poly.pdbx_strand_id
1 'polypeptide(L)'
;MKDFEKKIARLEQVAEKMRDSDLPLEKSFSLFEEGVSLARELKGELDTLQGKVEILLNSLEEMGTEQSTSPRTADFETTEAEQQSGSEKESE
;
A
#
# COMPACT_ATOMS: atom_id res chain seq x y z
N MET A 1 -1.03 -19.50 -7.52
CA MET A 1 -0.26 -19.17 -8.74
C MET A 1 -0.50 -20.16 -9.87
N LYS A 2 -0.29 -21.48 -9.68
CA LYS A 2 -0.57 -22.48 -10.74
C LYS A 2 -1.97 -22.39 -11.34
N ASP A 3 -2.99 -22.04 -10.57
CA ASP A 3 -4.35 -21.88 -11.11
C ASP A 3 -4.56 -20.58 -11.88
N PHE A 4 -3.87 -19.51 -11.51
CA PHE A 4 -3.85 -18.25 -12.27
C PHE A 4 -3.18 -18.44 -13.64
N GLU A 5 -2.01 -19.11 -13.66
CA GLU A 5 -1.30 -19.45 -14.91
C GLU A 5 -2.15 -20.35 -15.81
N LYS A 6 -2.87 -21.32 -15.25
CA LYS A 6 -3.83 -22.14 -16.02
C LYS A 6 -4.96 -21.30 -16.62
N LYS A 7 -5.52 -20.36 -15.87
CA LYS A 7 -6.58 -19.47 -16.36
C LYS A 7 -6.08 -18.57 -17.49
N ILE A 8 -4.85 -18.06 -17.39
CA ILE A 8 -4.20 -17.32 -18.49
C ILE A 8 -4.04 -18.21 -19.72
N ALA A 9 -3.43 -19.39 -19.57
CA ALA A 9 -3.24 -20.31 -20.68
C ALA A 9 -4.57 -20.71 -21.34
N ARG A 10 -5.63 -20.83 -20.54
CA ARG A 10 -6.98 -21.09 -21.07
C ARG A 10 -7.53 -19.90 -21.85
N LEU A 11 -7.38 -18.68 -21.34
CA LEU A 11 -7.81 -17.46 -22.02
C LEU A 11 -7.10 -17.29 -23.39
N GLU A 12 -5.81 -17.61 -23.46
CA GLU A 12 -5.04 -17.62 -24.71
C GLU A 12 -5.60 -18.63 -25.71
N GLN A 13 -5.88 -19.86 -25.26
CA GLN A 13 -6.51 -20.89 -26.10
C GLN A 13 -7.89 -20.47 -26.63
N VAL A 14 -8.70 -19.82 -25.78
CA VAL A 14 -10.01 -19.29 -26.17
C VAL A 14 -9.83 -18.22 -27.26
N ALA A 15 -8.90 -17.28 -27.05
CA ALA A 15 -8.60 -16.22 -28.00
C ALA A 15 -8.00 -16.73 -29.32
N GLU A 16 -7.27 -17.84 -29.30
CA GLU A 16 -6.77 -18.50 -30.51
C GLU A 16 -7.92 -19.16 -31.29
N LYS A 17 -8.79 -19.92 -30.60
CA LYS A 17 -9.96 -20.56 -31.23
C LYS A 17 -10.94 -19.56 -31.84
N MET A 18 -11.11 -18.40 -31.22
CA MET A 18 -11.96 -17.33 -31.76
C MET A 18 -11.43 -16.69 -33.06
N ARG A 19 -10.17 -16.92 -33.44
CA ARG A 19 -9.61 -16.43 -34.72
C ARG A 19 -9.89 -17.37 -35.90
N ASP A 20 -10.45 -18.55 -35.64
CA ASP A 20 -10.80 -19.48 -36.70
C ASP A 20 -12.00 -18.96 -37.50
N SER A 21 -11.82 -18.85 -38.82
CA SER A 21 -12.83 -18.31 -39.74
C SER A 21 -14.04 -19.23 -39.95
N ASP A 22 -13.88 -20.53 -39.71
CA ASP A 22 -14.94 -21.53 -39.85
C ASP A 22 -15.68 -21.82 -38.52
N LEU A 23 -15.44 -21.02 -37.48
CA LEU A 23 -16.05 -21.21 -36.18
C LEU A 23 -17.57 -20.91 -36.24
N PRO A 24 -18.44 -21.88 -35.90
CA PRO A 24 -19.88 -21.63 -35.84
C PRO A 24 -20.24 -20.52 -34.84
N LEU A 25 -21.30 -19.76 -35.15
CA LEU A 25 -21.72 -18.62 -34.34
C LEU A 25 -22.00 -18.99 -32.88
N GLU A 26 -22.71 -20.08 -32.62
CA GLU A 26 -23.00 -20.56 -31.25
C GLU A 26 -21.70 -20.85 -30.48
N LYS A 27 -20.73 -21.51 -31.12
CA LYS A 27 -19.43 -21.79 -30.49
C LYS A 27 -18.63 -20.51 -30.24
N SER A 28 -18.70 -19.55 -31.16
CA SER A 28 -18.08 -18.24 -31.00
C SER A 28 -18.65 -17.50 -29.80
N PHE A 29 -19.97 -17.58 -29.60
CA PHE A 29 -20.65 -16.95 -28.47
C PHE A 29 -20.27 -17.62 -27.14
N SER A 30 -20.27 -18.95 -27.08
CA SER A 30 -19.84 -19.67 -25.86
C SER A 30 -18.37 -19.40 -25.51
N LEU A 31 -17.47 -19.37 -26.50
CA LEU A 31 -16.06 -19.03 -26.27
C LEU A 31 -15.89 -17.57 -25.80
N PHE A 32 -16.69 -16.65 -26.33
CA PHE A 32 -16.68 -15.27 -25.88
C PHE A 32 -17.13 -15.14 -24.42
N GLU A 33 -18.24 -15.79 -24.03
CA GLU A 33 -18.69 -15.81 -22.63
C GLU A 33 -17.62 -16.38 -21.70
N GLU A 34 -17.00 -17.50 -22.09
CA GLU A 34 -15.90 -18.11 -21.34
C GLU A 34 -14.72 -17.13 -21.19
N GLY A 35 -14.30 -16.49 -22.29
CA GLY A 35 -13.21 -15.53 -22.29
C GLY A 35 -13.47 -14.31 -21.39
N VAL A 36 -14.70 -13.78 -21.40
CA VAL A 36 -15.11 -12.67 -20.53
C VAL A 36 -15.09 -13.09 -19.06
N SER A 37 -15.58 -14.29 -18.74
CA SER A 37 -15.55 -14.82 -17.37
C SER A 37 -14.12 -14.95 -16.86
N LEU A 38 -13.25 -15.58 -17.65
CA LEU A 38 -11.82 -15.77 -17.32
C LEU A 38 -11.13 -14.42 -17.10
N ALA A 39 -11.36 -13.45 -17.98
CA ALA A 39 -10.77 -12.11 -17.85
C ALA A 39 -11.21 -11.39 -16.56
N ARG A 40 -12.50 -11.50 -16.19
CA ARG A 40 -13.02 -10.92 -14.95
C ARG A 40 -12.42 -11.57 -13.71
N GLU A 41 -12.32 -12.89 -13.70
CA GLU A 41 -11.71 -13.62 -12.58
C GLU A 41 -10.23 -13.26 -12.39
N LEU A 42 -9.46 -13.27 -13.48
CA LEU A 42 -8.04 -12.90 -13.45
C LEU A 42 -7.84 -11.48 -12.92
N LYS A 43 -8.68 -10.54 -13.35
CA LYS A 43 -8.65 -9.17 -12.83
C LYS A 43 -8.92 -9.13 -11.32
N GLY A 44 -9.96 -9.81 -10.84
CA GLY A 44 -10.30 -9.83 -9.42
C GLY A 44 -9.20 -10.45 -8.55
N GLU A 45 -8.51 -11.48 -9.04
CA GLU A 45 -7.34 -12.06 -8.37
C GLU A 45 -6.18 -11.06 -8.27
N LEU A 46 -5.92 -10.31 -9.35
CA LEU A 46 -4.90 -9.25 -9.36
C LEU A 46 -5.25 -8.10 -8.41
N ASP A 47 -6.49 -7.61 -8.44
CA ASP A 47 -6.95 -6.54 -7.56
C ASP A 47 -6.80 -6.92 -6.08
N THR A 48 -7.11 -8.18 -5.75
CA THR A 48 -6.91 -8.72 -4.39
C THR A 48 -5.43 -8.75 -4.00
N LEU A 49 -4.57 -9.15 -4.92
CA LEU A 49 -3.12 -9.21 -4.66
C LEU A 49 -2.54 -7.80 -4.50
N GLN A 50 -2.97 -6.85 -5.34
CA GLN A 50 -2.60 -5.45 -5.26
C GLN A 50 -2.98 -4.85 -3.90
N GLY A 51 -4.22 -5.08 -3.43
CA GLY A 51 -4.65 -4.58 -2.12
C GLY A 51 -3.81 -5.13 -0.96
N LYS A 52 -3.37 -6.40 -1.03
CA LYS A 52 -2.46 -6.96 -0.03
C LYS A 52 -1.08 -6.30 -0.05
N VAL A 53 -0.55 -6.00 -1.24
CA VAL A 53 0.73 -5.29 -1.39
C VAL A 53 0.62 -3.87 -0.84
N GLU A 54 -0.47 -3.17 -1.13
CA GLU A 54 -0.72 -1.81 -0.64
C GLU A 54 -0.77 -1.75 0.90
N ILE A 55 -1.46 -2.69 1.55
CA ILE A 55 -1.46 -2.79 3.02
C ILE A 55 -0.05 -2.99 3.58
N LEU A 56 0.76 -3.86 2.94
CA LEU A 56 2.13 -4.10 3.37
C LEU A 56 3.02 -2.87 3.20
N LEU A 57 2.85 -2.10 2.13
CA LEU A 57 3.59 -0.86 1.90
C LEU A 57 3.21 0.21 2.93
N ASN A 58 1.92 0.44 3.15
CA ASN A 58 1.43 1.41 4.13
C ASN A 58 1.92 1.06 5.56
N SER A 59 1.91 -0.22 5.92
CA SER A 59 2.45 -0.68 7.21
C SER A 59 3.96 -0.44 7.34
N LEU A 60 4.71 -0.51 6.24
CA LEU A 60 6.14 -0.22 6.22
C LEU A 60 6.42 1.28 6.42
N GLU A 61 5.59 2.15 5.83
CA GLU A 61 5.65 3.60 6.00
C GLU A 61 5.33 4.03 7.44
N GLU A 62 4.30 3.44 8.06
CA GLU A 62 3.96 3.71 9.47
C GLU A 62 5.12 3.34 10.41
N MET A 63 5.79 2.21 10.18
CA MET A 63 6.99 1.82 10.95
C MET A 63 8.20 2.77 10.70
N GLY A 64 8.28 3.43 9.54
CA GLY A 64 9.30 4.42 9.24
C GLY A 64 9.08 5.77 9.94
N THR A 65 7.88 6.04 10.46
CA THR A 65 7.52 7.32 11.09
C THR A 65 7.59 7.36 12.61
N GLU A 66 7.74 6.21 13.28
CA GLU A 66 7.84 6.12 14.76
C GLU A 66 9.26 6.40 15.31
N GLN A 67 10.20 6.88 14.47
CA GLN A 67 11.48 7.43 14.92
C GLN A 67 11.70 8.88 14.47
N SER A 68 10.65 9.70 14.43
CA SER A 68 10.85 11.14 14.62
C SER A 68 11.01 11.39 16.12
N THR A 69 12.25 11.23 16.57
CA THR A 69 12.73 11.73 17.85
C THR A 69 12.58 13.24 17.86
N SER A 70 11.41 13.77 18.23
CA SER A 70 11.37 15.13 18.73
C SER A 70 12.32 15.17 19.93
N PRO A 71 13.44 15.91 19.88
CA PRO A 71 14.30 16.01 21.04
C PRO A 71 13.43 16.61 22.14
N ARG A 72 13.40 15.95 23.30
CA ARG A 72 12.73 16.48 24.48
C ARG A 72 13.53 17.68 24.95
N THR A 73 13.34 18.82 24.31
CA THR A 73 13.73 20.12 24.83
C THR A 73 12.79 20.39 25.98
N ALA A 74 13.04 19.77 27.13
CA ALA A 74 12.56 20.33 28.37
C ALA A 74 13.11 21.76 28.40
N ASP A 75 12.21 22.74 28.48
CA ASP A 75 12.61 24.13 28.70
C ASP A 75 13.53 24.11 29.91
N PHE A 76 14.80 24.45 29.67
CA PHE A 76 15.79 24.53 30.73
C PHE A 76 15.34 25.66 31.64
N GLU A 77 14.72 25.31 32.78
CA GLU A 77 14.46 26.26 33.85
C GLU A 77 15.82 26.81 34.30
N THR A 78 16.16 27.97 33.73
CA THR A 78 17.29 28.77 34.19
C THR A 78 16.91 29.21 35.58
N THR A 79 17.39 28.49 36.58
CA THR A 79 17.42 29.00 37.94
C THR A 79 18.38 30.20 37.89
N GLU A 80 17.82 31.40 37.73
CA GLU A 80 18.52 32.65 38.00
C GLU A 80 18.91 32.65 39.48
N ALA A 81 20.11 32.13 39.73
CA ALA A 81 20.85 32.42 40.94
C ALA A 81 21.46 33.83 40.82
N GLU A 82 21.41 34.52 41.95
CA GLU A 82 22.12 35.75 42.31
C GLU A 82 21.47 37.08 41.92
N GLN A 83 20.99 37.78 42.95
CA GLN A 83 21.72 38.96 43.42
C GLN A 83 21.41 39.28 44.89
N GLN A 84 22.40 38.95 45.72
CA GLN A 84 22.58 39.50 47.05
C GLN A 84 22.85 41.01 46.91
N SER A 85 21.83 41.83 47.14
CA SER A 85 22.00 43.28 47.32
C SER A 85 22.53 43.53 48.72
N GLY A 86 23.85 43.64 48.84
CA GLY A 86 24.50 44.32 49.97
C GLY A 86 24.63 45.80 49.63
N SER A 87 23.94 46.66 50.38
CA SER A 87 24.34 48.06 50.54
C SER A 87 24.53 48.33 52.03
N GLU A 88 25.79 48.51 52.42
CA GLU A 88 26.19 49.04 53.71
C GLU A 88 25.72 50.51 53.86
N LYS A 89 25.14 50.88 55.01
CA LYS A 89 25.67 51.95 55.89
C LYS A 89 24.86 52.16 57.18
N GLU A 90 25.59 51.98 58.28
CA GLU A 90 25.66 52.71 59.57
C GLU A 90 24.52 53.62 60.10
N SER A 91 24.47 53.65 61.45
CA SER A 91 23.93 54.64 62.41
C SER A 91 22.39 54.73 62.53
N GLU A 92 21.77 54.68 63.71
CA GLU A 92 22.12 55.19 65.06
C GLU A 92 21.51 54.34 66.18
#